data_AF-A0A920GIZ1-F1
#
_entry.id   AF-A0A920GIZ1-F1
#
_cell.length_a   1.000
_cell.length_b   1.000
_cell.length_c   1.000
_cell.angle_alpha   90.00
_cell.angle_beta   90.00
_cell.angle_gamma   90.00
#
_symmetry.space_group_name_H-M   'P 1'
#
loop_
_entity.id
_entity.type
_entity.pdbx_description
1 polymer ?
#
loop_
_entity_poly.entity_id
_entity_poly.type
_entity_poly.pdbx_seq_one_letter_code
_entity_poly.pdbx_strand_id
1 'polypeptide(L)' 'MLIFVKELNDYMPQQRYTITAALPYTNGPIHIGHLAGVYVPADIYARYLRMKGEDVFFCLWKR' A
#
# COMPACT_ATOMS: atom_id res chain seq x y z
N MET A 1 10.86 -24.72 -18.42
CA MET A 1 9.56 -24.07 -18.10
C MET A 1 9.69 -23.02 -17.00
N LEU A 2 10.20 -23.36 -15.81
CA LEU A 2 10.42 -22.40 -14.71
C LEU A 2 11.41 -21.26 -15.04
N ILE A 3 12.42 -21.52 -15.88
CA ILE A 3 13.40 -20.51 -16.30
C ILE A 3 12.75 -19.40 -17.15
N PHE A 4 11.86 -19.79 -18.08
CA PHE A 4 11.18 -18.88 -19.01
C PHE A 4 10.21 -17.93 -18.29
N VAL A 5 9.53 -18.41 -17.24
CA VAL A 5 8.62 -17.57 -16.42
C VAL A 5 9.39 -16.51 -15.64
N LYS A 6 10.62 -16.82 -15.20
CA LYS A 6 11.46 -15.87 -14.47
C LYS A 6 11.96 -14.74 -15.38
N GLU A 7 12.44 -15.08 -16.58
CA GLU A 7 12.81 -14.08 -17.59
C GLU A 7 11.66 -13.14 -17.95
N LEU A 8 10.45 -13.67 -18.17
CA LEU A 8 9.27 -12.83 -18.44
C LEU A 8 8.95 -11.86 -17.30
N ASN A 9 9.15 -12.29 -16.06
CA ASN A 9 8.92 -11.46 -14.88
C ASN A 9 9.99 -10.36 -14.72
N ASP A 10 11.22 -10.63 -15.15
CA ASP A 10 12.31 -9.64 -15.18
C ASP A 10 12.09 -8.57 -16.27
N TYR A 11 11.37 -8.91 -17.36
CA TYR A 11 10.99 -7.97 -18.42
C TYR A 11 9.74 -7.14 -18.10
N MET A 12 8.88 -7.57 -17.18
CA MET A 12 7.74 -6.78 -16.75
C MET A 12 8.18 -5.77 -15.67
N PRO A 13 8.11 -4.46 -15.94
CA PRO A 13 8.54 -3.47 -14.96
C PRO A 13 7.64 -3.56 -13.71
N GLN A 14 8.26 -3.71 -12.54
CA GLN A 14 7.56 -3.63 -11.26
C GLN A 14 7.02 -2.22 -11.09
N GLN A 15 5.71 -2.10 -10.87
CA GLN A 15 5.06 -0.82 -10.73
C GLN A 15 5.27 -0.32 -9.29
N ARG A 16 5.70 0.95 -9.17
CA ARG A 16 5.91 1.58 -7.87
C ARG A 16 4.65 2.33 -7.44
N TYR A 17 4.10 1.96 -6.29
CA TYR A 17 2.92 2.57 -5.71
C TYR A 17 3.27 3.33 -4.43
N THR A 18 2.83 4.58 -4.35
CA THR A 18 2.86 5.37 -3.12
C THR A 18 1.45 5.44 -2.55
N ILE A 19 1.22 4.78 -1.42
CA ILE A 19 -0.06 4.81 -0.71
C ILE A 19 0.05 5.81 0.42
N THR A 20 -0.87 6.77 0.45
CA THR A 20 -0.97 7.77 1.50
C THR A 20 -2.22 7.58 2.32
N ALA A 21 -2.09 7.68 3.65
CA ALA A 21 -3.21 7.79 4.57
C ALA A 21 -3.15 9.14 5.28
N ALA A 22 -4.32 9.73 5.56
CA ALA A 22 -4.39 11.01 6.27
C ALA A 22 -3.84 10.84 7.69
N LEU A 23 -2.99 11.76 8.14
CA LEU A 23 -2.56 11.80 9.54
C LEU A 23 -3.77 12.03 10.46
N PRO A 24 -3.78 11.41 11.65
CA PRO A 24 -4.83 11.69 12.61
C PRO A 24 -4.59 13.09 13.19
N TYR A 25 -5.61 13.95 13.11
CA TYR A 25 -5.56 15.22 13.82
C TYR A 25 -5.46 14.96 15.33
N THR A 26 -4.59 15.71 16.01
CA THR A 26 -4.36 15.60 17.45
C THR A 26 -5.49 16.20 18.30
N ASN A 27 -6.51 16.76 17.67
CA ASN A 27 -7.57 17.54 18.32
C ASN A 27 -8.67 16.68 18.97
N GLY A 28 -8.54 15.36 18.96
CA GLY A 28 -9.48 14.45 19.60
C GLY A 28 -9.03 12.99 19.54
N PRO A 29 -9.62 12.11 20.35
CA PRO A 29 -9.30 10.69 20.35
C PRO A 29 -9.64 10.04 19.00
N ILE A 30 -8.73 9.20 18.51
CA ILE A 30 -8.98 8.33 17.36
C ILE A 30 -10.06 7.33 17.76
N HIS A 31 -11.25 7.46 17.19
CA HIS A 31 -12.29 6.44 17.28
C HIS A 31 -12.22 5.46 16.10
N ILE A 32 -12.94 4.34 16.23
CA ILE A 32 -12.91 3.21 15.27
C ILE A 32 -13.25 3.62 13.83
N GLY A 33 -14.00 4.72 13.66
CA GLY A 33 -14.34 5.28 12.36
C GLY A 33 -13.12 5.79 11.59
N HIS A 34 -12.13 6.39 12.26
CA HIS A 34 -10.88 6.78 11.61
C HIS A 34 -10.06 5.57 11.17
N LEU A 35 -10.05 4.51 11.99
CA LEU A 35 -9.39 3.24 11.66
C LEU A 35 -10.06 2.55 10.47
N ALA A 36 -11.38 2.40 10.51
CA ALA A 36 -12.17 1.74 9.48
C ALA A 36 -12.22 2.52 8.17
N GLY A 37 -12.22 3.86 8.23
CA GLY A 37 -12.39 4.71 7.05
C GLY A 37 -11.10 5.00 6.29
N VAL A 38 -9.96 5.10 6.97
CA VAL A 38 -8.70 5.58 6.36
C VAL A 38 -7.59 4.53 6.44
N TYR A 39 -7.29 4.03 7.64
CA TYR A 39 -6.09 3.22 7.84
C TYR A 39 -6.25 1.76 7.40
N VAL A 40 -7.37 1.11 7.77
CA VAL A 40 -7.66 -0.29 7.41
C VAL A 40 -7.74 -0.49 5.90
N PRO A 41 -8.52 0.29 5.13
CA PRO A 41 -8.57 0.10 3.68
C PRO A 41 -7.22 0.38 3.01
N ALA A 42 -6.47 1.39 3.49
CA ALA A 42 -5.14 1.70 2.95
C ALA A 42 -4.11 0.60 3.24
N ASP A 43 -4.14 -0.01 4.43
CA ASP A 43 -3.27 -1.14 4.78
C ASP A 43 -3.63 -2.42 4.00
N ILE A 44 -4.92 -2.72 3.85
CA ILE A 44 -5.38 -3.86 3.03
C ILE A 44 -4.88 -3.72 1.59
N TYR A 45 -5.03 -2.52 1.01
CA TYR A 45 -4.58 -2.27 -0.35
C TYR A 45 -3.05 -2.36 -0.50
N ALA A 46 -2.30 -1.85 0.48
CA ALA A 46 -0.84 -1.96 0.50
C ALA A 46 -0.38 -3.42 0.55
N ARG A 47 -1.03 -4.25 1.38
CA ARG A 47 -0.74 -5.70 1.45
C ARG A 47 -1.07 -6.42 0.16
N TYR A 48 -2.21 -6.10 -0.44
CA TYR A 48 -2.62 -6.67 -1.72
C TYR A 48 -1.57 -6.44 -2.82
N LEU A 49 -1.05 -5.20 -2.95
CA LEU A 49 -0.03 -4.87 -3.94
C LEU A 49 1.33 -5.54 -3.64
N ARG A 50 1.73 -5.61 -2.36
CA ARG A 50 2.95 -6.36 -1.97
C ARG A 50 2.84 -7.85 -2.28
N MET A 51 1.67 -8.45 -2.09
CA MET A 51 1.42 -9.86 -2.45
C MET A 51 1.44 -10.10 -3.96
N LYS A 52 1.15 -9.06 -4.77
CA LYS A 52 1.32 -9.10 -6.23
C LYS A 52 2.77 -8.95 -6.69
N GLY A 53 3.70 -8.66 -5.78
CA GLY A 53 5.11 -8.44 -6.11
C GLY A 53 5.43 -7.01 -6.55
N GLU A 54 4.54 -6.05 -6.29
CA GLU A 54 4.74 -4.63 -6.62
C GLU A 54 5.55 -3.92 -5.53
N ASP A 55 6.27 -2.85 -5.91
CA ASP A 55 7.02 -2.00 -4.98
C ASP A 55 6.07 -0.98 -4.34
N VAL A 56 5.84 -1.08 -3.03
CA VAL A 56 4.83 -0.28 -2.32
C VAL A 56 5.45 0.51 -1.18
N PHE A 57 5.47 1.83 -1.34
CA PHE A 57 5.77 2.77 -0.27
C PHE A 57 4.49 3.23 0.42
N PHE A 58 4.37 2.97 1.71
CA PHE A 58 3.23 3.40 2.52
C PHE A 58 3.68 4.52 3.46
N CYS A 59 3.07 5.69 3.35
CA CYS A 59 3.37 6.83 4.21
C CYS A 59 2.11 7.57 4.67
N LEU A 60 2.23 8.32 5.76
CA LEU A 60 1.16 9.18 6.23
C LEU A 60 1.36 10.58 5.65
N TRP A 61 0.32 11.16 5.07
CA TRP A 61 0.37 12.48 4.45
C TRP A 61 -0.26 13.53 5.37
N LYS A 62 0.49 14.63 5.57
CA LYS A 62 -0.04 15.89 6.09
C LYS A 62 -0.23 16.82 4.91
N ARG A 63 -1.41 17.42 4.76
CA ARG A 63 -1.53 18.65 3.97
C ARG A 63 -0.81 19.78 4.67
#